data_AF-A0A3R6RV77-F1
#
_entry.id   AF-A0A3R6RV77-F1
#
_cell.length_a   1.000
_cell.length_b   1.000
_cell.length_c   1.000
_cell.angle_alpha   90.00
_cell.angle_beta   90.00
_cell.angle_gamma   90.00
#
_symmetry.space_group_name_H-M   'P 1'
#
loop_
_entity.id
_entity.type
_entity.pdbx_description
1 polymer ?
#
loop_
_entity_poly.entity_id
_entity_poly.type
_entity_poly.pdbx_seq_one_letter_code
_entity_poly.pdbx_strand_id
1 'polypeptide(L)'
;MKKKIFGAVLITVITFVGCWNFNQSKKKALLSNLILANIEALAQSNESSTEEKGKSPETKRCKKTFPDGTFTSSVERVCTPSCSSCTCTPVPCGEPFYN
;
A
#
# COMPACT_ATOMS: atom_id res chain seq x y z
N MET A 1 -36.59 16.87 -60.88
CA MET A 1 -36.24 17.15 -59.47
C MET A 1 -35.24 16.09 -58.98
N LYS A 2 -33.92 16.29 -59.15
CA LYS A 2 -32.93 15.26 -58.74
C LYS A 2 -31.59 15.80 -58.22
N LYS A 3 -31.44 17.13 -58.18
CA LYS A 3 -30.19 17.83 -57.83
C LYS A 3 -30.22 18.48 -56.44
N LYS A 4 -31.37 18.45 -55.74
CA LYS A 4 -31.55 19.08 -54.41
C LYS A 4 -31.36 18.14 -53.22
N ILE A 5 -31.14 16.85 -53.46
CA ILE A 5 -31.04 15.82 -52.41
C ILE A 5 -29.59 15.62 -51.96
N PHE A 6 -28.61 15.90 -52.83
CA PHE A 6 -27.19 15.69 -52.53
C PHE A 6 -26.64 16.62 -51.44
N GLY A 7 -27.13 17.86 -51.35
CA GLY A 7 -26.68 18.81 -50.33
C GLY A 7 -27.14 18.46 -48.92
N ALA A 8 -28.36 17.95 -48.77
CA ALA A 8 -28.91 17.60 -47.45
C ALA A 8 -28.27 16.33 -46.86
N VAL A 9 -27.89 15.37 -47.71
CA VAL A 9 -27.21 14.13 -47.30
C VAL A 9 -25.79 14.37 -46.81
N LEU A 10 -25.08 15.38 -47.32
CA LEU A 10 -23.71 15.68 -46.90
C LEU A 10 -23.65 16.27 -45.48
N ILE A 11 -24.66 17.06 -45.11
CA ILE A 11 -24.71 17.74 -43.80
C ILE A 11 -25.02 16.75 -42.67
N THR A 12 -25.81 15.71 -42.93
CA THR A 12 -26.14 14.69 -41.91
C THR A 12 -24.98 13.74 -41.61
N VAL A 13 -24.07 13.51 -42.56
CA VAL A 13 -22.88 12.66 -42.35
C VAL A 13 -21.86 13.34 -41.42
N ILE A 14 -21.66 14.65 -41.58
CA ILE A 14 -20.68 15.42 -40.78
C ILE A 14 -21.10 15.45 -39.30
N THR A 15 -22.39 15.64 -39.01
CA THR A 15 -22.90 15.64 -37.63
C THR A 15 -22.82 14.26 -36.98
N PHE A 16 -23.10 13.19 -37.73
CA PHE A 16 -23.01 11.82 -37.22
C PHE A 16 -21.57 11.42 -36.85
N VAL A 17 -20.58 11.81 -37.65
CA VAL A 17 -19.15 11.57 -37.38
C VAL A 17 -18.65 12.37 -36.17
N GLY A 18 -19.11 13.62 -36.01
CA GLY A 18 -18.79 14.45 -34.84
C GLY A 18 -19.34 13.88 -33.53
N CYS A 19 -20.59 13.42 -33.53
CA CYS A 19 -21.22 12.75 -32.38
C CYS A 19 -20.53 11.42 -32.04
N TRP A 20 -20.09 10.66 -33.04
CA TRP A 20 -19.35 9.41 -32.83
C TRP A 20 -17.97 9.64 -32.21
N ASN A 21 -17.24 10.66 -32.69
CA ASN A 21 -15.92 11.04 -32.17
C ASN A 21 -15.99 11.51 -30.70
N PHE A 22 -17.00 12.31 -30.36
CA PHE A 22 -17.20 12.77 -28.98
C PHE A 22 -17.55 11.61 -28.03
N ASN A 23 -18.39 10.67 -28.49
CA ASN A 23 -18.77 9.51 -27.70
C ASN A 23 -17.59 8.53 -27.48
N GLN A 24 -16.66 8.43 -28.44
CA GLN A 24 -15.45 7.62 -28.30
C GLN A 24 -14.48 8.23 -27.28
N SER A 25 -14.38 9.56 -27.21
CA SER A 25 -13.55 10.26 -26.24
C SER A 25 -14.00 10.00 -24.79
N LYS A 26 -15.31 9.95 -24.54
CA LYS A 26 -15.86 9.59 -23.22
C LYS A 26 -15.54 8.16 -22.80
N LYS A 27 -15.59 7.20 -23.73
CA LYS A 27 -15.22 5.80 -23.47
C LYS A 27 -13.73 5.66 -23.14
N LYS A 28 -12.86 6.41 -23.83
CA LYS A 28 -11.41 6.43 -23.56
C LYS A 28 -11.09 7.10 -22.22
N ALA A 29 -11.75 8.20 -21.88
CA ALA A 29 -11.59 8.86 -20.58
C ALA A 29 -12.04 7.97 -19.41
N LEU A 30 -13.16 7.23 -19.56
CA LEU A 30 -13.63 6.27 -18.56
C LEU A 30 -12.63 5.11 -18.40
N LEU A 31 -12.14 4.53 -19.50
CA LEU A 31 -11.11 3.49 -19.47
C LEU A 31 -9.80 4.01 -18.85
N SER A 32 -9.40 5.25 -19.14
CA SER A 32 -8.21 5.88 -18.57
C SER A 32 -8.35 6.11 -17.06
N ASN A 33 -9.53 6.52 -16.58
CA ASN A 33 -9.79 6.65 -15.14
C ASN A 33 -9.83 5.27 -14.45
N LEU A 34 -10.36 4.24 -15.11
CA LEU A 34 -10.36 2.88 -14.57
C LEU A 34 -8.96 2.27 -14.52
N ILE A 35 -8.13 2.54 -15.54
CA ILE A 35 -6.72 2.14 -15.58
C ILE A 35 -5.91 2.92 -14.53
N LEU A 36 -6.13 4.22 -14.39
CA LEU A 36 -5.45 5.04 -13.39
C LEU A 36 -5.84 4.62 -11.96
N ALA A 37 -7.12 4.37 -11.69
CA ALA A 37 -7.57 3.84 -10.40
C ALA A 37 -6.97 2.45 -10.10
N ASN A 38 -6.82 1.59 -11.11
CA ASN A 38 -6.15 0.30 -10.94
C ASN A 38 -4.64 0.46 -10.70
N ILE A 39 -3.98 1.42 -11.36
CA ILE A 39 -2.57 1.75 -11.14
C ILE A 39 -2.35 2.38 -9.77
N GLU A 40 -3.24 3.26 -9.32
CA GLU A 40 -3.21 3.89 -8.00
C GLU A 40 -3.50 2.86 -6.90
N ALA A 41 -4.46 1.95 -7.10
CA ALA A 41 -4.70 0.83 -6.19
C ALA A 41 -3.50 -0.13 -6.12
N LEU A 42 -2.83 -0.37 -7.26
CA LEU A 42 -1.60 -1.15 -7.33
C LEU A 42 -0.38 -0.40 -6.77
N ALA A 43 -0.39 0.93 -6.71
CA ALA A 43 0.69 1.72 -6.09
C ALA A 43 0.48 1.87 -4.58
N GLN A 44 -0.77 1.97 -4.12
CA GLN A 44 -1.13 1.98 -2.70
C GLN A 44 -0.84 0.64 -2.01
N SER A 45 -0.88 -0.49 -2.71
CA SER A 45 -0.40 -1.76 -2.14
C SER A 45 1.11 -1.78 -1.86
N ASN A 46 1.86 -0.79 -2.37
CA ASN A 46 3.32 -0.76 -2.34
C ASN A 46 3.84 0.31 -1.38
N GLU A 47 2.96 1.19 -0.91
CA GLU A 47 3.24 2.25 0.07
C GLU A 47 2.73 1.89 1.47
N SER A 48 2.33 0.63 1.69
CA SER A 48 2.09 0.07 3.01
C SER A 48 3.10 -1.02 3.37
N SER A 49 4.27 -1.04 2.73
CA SER A 49 5.45 -1.50 3.43
C SER A 49 6.02 -0.30 4.18
N THR A 50 5.40 0.04 5.32
CA THR A 50 6.29 0.22 6.47
C THR A 50 7.00 -1.13 6.50
N GLU A 51 8.21 -1.22 5.94
CA GLU A 51 9.04 -2.38 6.21
C GLU A 51 9.09 -2.39 7.73
N GLU A 52 8.26 -3.22 8.38
CA GLU A 52 8.35 -3.44 9.81
C GLU A 52 9.72 -4.05 9.97
N LYS A 53 10.70 -3.18 10.17
CA LYS A 53 12.10 -3.53 10.20
C LYS A 53 12.19 -4.62 11.25
N GLY A 54 12.53 -5.83 10.79
CA GLY A 54 12.80 -6.97 11.62
C GLY A 54 13.58 -6.56 12.87
N LYS A 55 13.15 -7.11 14.00
CA LYS A 55 13.71 -6.73 15.30
C LYS A 55 14.79 -7.73 15.67
N SER A 56 16.00 -7.26 16.00
CA SER A 56 17.02 -8.11 16.62
C SER A 56 16.88 -8.10 18.14
N PRO A 57 17.26 -9.20 18.80
CA PRO A 57 17.37 -9.22 20.24
C PRO A 57 18.58 -8.43 20.74
N GLU A 58 18.38 -7.62 21.77
CA GLU A 58 19.42 -6.96 22.55
C GLU A 58 19.25 -7.36 24.02
N THR A 59 20.31 -7.88 24.64
CA THR A 59 20.30 -8.25 26.06
C THR A 59 20.68 -7.04 26.90
N LYS A 60 19.75 -6.56 27.73
CA LYS A 60 19.97 -5.43 28.63
C LYS A 60 19.99 -5.86 30.08
N ARG A 61 20.79 -5.19 30.89
CA ARG A 61 20.79 -5.36 32.35
C ARG A 61 19.52 -4.71 32.93
N CYS A 62 18.87 -5.40 33.84
CA CYS A 62 17.66 -4.94 34.51
C CYS A 62 17.70 -5.28 36.02
N LYS A 63 16.83 -4.64 36.81
CA LYS A 63 16.66 -4.91 38.24
C LYS A 63 15.37 -5.71 38.44
N LYS A 64 15.48 -6.96 38.91
CA LYS A 64 14.31 -7.79 39.26
C LYS A 64 13.99 -7.55 40.73
N THR A 65 12.81 -6.99 40.99
CA THR A 65 12.27 -6.79 42.35
C THR A 65 11.32 -7.93 42.66
N PHE A 66 11.48 -8.56 43.82
CA PHE A 66 10.64 -9.64 44.29
C PHE A 66 9.46 -9.11 45.13
N PRO A 67 8.39 -9.90 45.34
CA PRO A 67 7.22 -9.48 46.13
C PRO A 67 7.55 -9.11 47.58
N ASP A 68 8.65 -9.61 48.13
CA ASP A 68 9.15 -9.30 49.48
C ASP A 68 9.95 -7.98 49.56
N GLY A 69 10.06 -7.25 48.44
CA GLY A 69 10.79 -6.00 48.34
C GLY A 69 12.30 -6.16 48.14
N THR A 70 12.82 -7.39 48.13
CA THR A 70 14.23 -7.64 47.78
C THR A 70 14.45 -7.45 46.28
N PHE A 71 15.70 -7.22 45.87
CA PHE A 71 16.02 -7.07 44.46
C PHE A 71 17.32 -7.79 44.10
N THR A 72 17.41 -8.19 42.83
CA THR A 72 18.63 -8.73 42.25
C THR A 72 18.94 -8.08 40.91
N SER A 73 20.22 -8.04 40.54
CA SER A 73 20.62 -7.68 39.18
C SER A 73 20.32 -8.85 38.26
N SER A 74 19.68 -8.58 37.14
CA SER A 74 19.35 -9.60 36.13
C SER A 74 19.48 -9.02 34.73
N VAL A 75 18.97 -9.76 33.73
CA VAL A 75 18.96 -9.35 32.33
C VAL A 75 17.59 -9.58 31.71
N GLU A 76 17.29 -8.80 30.67
CA GLU A 76 16.07 -8.90 29.86
C GLU A 76 16.44 -8.87 28.37
N ARG A 77 15.56 -9.43 27.52
CA ARG A 77 15.70 -9.34 26.05
C ARG A 77 14.75 -8.29 25.53
N VAL A 78 15.30 -7.21 24.99
CA VAL A 78 14.52 -6.20 24.26
C VAL A 78 14.68 -6.41 22.76
N CYS A 79 13.67 -6.02 21.98
CA CYS A 79 13.65 -6.20 20.54
C CYS A 79 13.79 -4.84 19.85
N THR A 80 14.91 -4.60 19.17
CA THR A 80 15.23 -3.32 18.53
C THR A 80 15.21 -3.42 17.01
N PRO A 81 14.72 -2.40 16.29
CA PRO A 81 14.57 -2.44 14.82
C PRO A 81 15.94 -2.30 14.11
N SER A 82 16.51 -3.41 13.69
CA SER A 82 17.91 -3.51 13.26
C SER A 82 18.12 -4.22 11.93
N CYS A 83 17.19 -5.06 11.48
CA CYS A 83 17.36 -5.90 10.29
C CYS A 83 16.10 -5.95 9.43
N SER A 84 16.18 -6.44 8.19
CA SER A 84 15.04 -6.44 7.26
C SER A 84 14.04 -7.59 7.50
N SER A 85 14.48 -8.74 8.04
CA SER A 85 13.64 -9.95 8.13
C SER A 85 13.74 -10.75 9.43
N CYS A 86 14.40 -10.24 10.48
CA CYS A 86 14.50 -11.00 11.74
C CYS A 86 13.24 -10.89 12.60
N THR A 87 12.96 -11.96 13.33
CA THR A 87 11.95 -12.03 14.37
C THR A 87 12.59 -11.99 15.76
N CYS A 88 11.92 -11.34 16.71
CA CYS A 88 12.36 -11.28 18.10
C CYS A 88 11.16 -11.36 19.05
N THR A 89 11.32 -12.12 20.13
CA THR A 89 10.35 -12.29 21.22
C THR A 89 10.92 -11.71 22.51
N PRO A 90 10.39 -10.61 23.06
CA PRO A 90 10.95 -10.04 24.28
C PRO A 90 10.91 -11.05 25.43
N VAL A 91 11.94 -11.02 26.28
CA VAL A 91 12.04 -11.87 27.47
C VAL A 91 12.09 -10.93 28.67
N PRO A 92 11.11 -11.01 29.59
CA PRO A 92 11.07 -10.14 30.77
C PRO A 92 12.31 -10.29 31.66
N CYS A 93 12.53 -9.30 32.51
CA CYS A 93 13.66 -9.28 33.44
C CYS A 93 13.75 -10.54 34.31
N GLY A 94 14.86 -11.26 34.16
CA GLY A 94 15.18 -12.48 34.91
C GLY A 94 14.31 -13.68 34.58
N GLU A 95 13.73 -13.73 33.39
CA GLU A 95 13.18 -14.94 32.78
C GLU A 95 14.26 -15.68 31.97
N PRO A 96 14.14 -17.01 31.80
CA PRO A 96 15.11 -17.81 31.06
C PRO A 96 15.13 -17.48 29.56
N PHE A 97 16.31 -17.54 28.95
CA PHE A 97 16.51 -17.42 27.51
C PHE A 97 16.48 -18.81 26.89
N TYR A 98 15.50 -19.08 26.04
CA TYR A 98 15.47 -20.28 25.21
C TYR A 98 16.06 -19.95 23.84
N ASN A 99 16.99 -20.81 23.37
CA ASN A 99 17.63 -20.69 22.05
C ASN A 99 16.80 -21.36 20.97
#